data_AF-A0AAN8B315-F1
#
_entry.id   AF-A0AAN8B315-F1
#
_cell.length_a   1.000
_cell.length_b   1.000
_cell.length_c   1.000
_cell.angle_alpha   90.00
_cell.angle_beta   90.00
_cell.angle_gamma   90.00
#
_symmetry.space_group_name_H-M   'P 1'
#
loop_
_entity.id
_entity.type
_entity.pdbx_description
1 polymer ?
#
loop_
_entity_poly.entity_id
_entity_poly.type
_entity_poly.pdbx_seq_one_letter_code
_entity_poly.pdbx_strand_id
1 'polypeptide(L)'
;MEFGKGRPKHDKYGNPLDPGFCVEFTFQSRTPHCSVQNRPHTHWMRYITEGYKVCVACEPPAMKNDTGRCQGDGLQDDKEVLLHWQAVGNHRCSGTWKKIQKTQRCDCPPQHSFVFI
;
A
#
# COMPACT_ATOMS: atom_id res chain seq x y z
N MET A 1 21.47 -9.69 18.08
CA MET A 1 20.60 -8.59 17.62
C MET A 1 19.26 -9.21 17.28
N GLU A 2 18.29 -9.14 18.19
CA GLU A 2 16.99 -9.78 18.01
C GLU A 2 16.07 -8.79 17.27
N PHE A 3 15.97 -8.93 15.95
CA PHE A 3 14.92 -8.29 15.17
C PHE A 3 13.64 -9.12 15.34
N GLY A 4 12.58 -8.53 15.91
CA GLY A 4 11.26 -9.16 15.87
C GLY A 4 10.47 -9.24 17.17
N LYS A 5 10.48 -8.20 18.03
CA LYS A 5 9.31 -8.03 18.91
C LYS A 5 8.16 -7.55 18.03
N GLY A 6 7.19 -8.42 17.78
CA GLY A 6 5.95 -8.07 17.08
C GLY A 6 5.34 -6.79 17.66
N ARG A 7 4.79 -5.93 16.80
CA ARG A 7 4.29 -4.62 17.24
C ARG A 7 3.21 -4.78 18.32
N PRO A 8 3.18 -3.88 19.32
CA PRO A 8 2.11 -3.86 20.31
C PRO A 8 0.75 -3.82 19.60
N LYS A 9 -0.17 -4.69 20.01
CA LYS A 9 -1.57 -4.70 19.53
C LYS A 9 -2.47 -3.82 20.39
N HIS A 10 -1.96 -3.27 21.48
CA HIS A 10 -2.69 -2.45 22.43
C HIS A 10 -1.84 -1.24 22.83
N ASP A 11 -2.50 -0.12 23.13
CA ASP A 11 -1.85 1.07 23.67
C ASP A 11 -1.41 0.87 25.12
N LYS A 12 -0.84 1.92 25.74
CA LYS A 12 -0.37 1.88 27.14
C LYS A 12 -1.50 1.72 28.17
N TYR A 13 -2.76 1.88 27.74
CA TYR A 13 -3.97 1.80 28.54
C TYR A 13 -4.77 0.50 28.28
N GLY A 14 -4.28 -0.37 27.40
CA GLY A 14 -4.93 -1.64 27.06
C GLY A 14 -6.03 -1.53 26.00
N ASN A 15 -6.19 -0.37 25.34
CA ASN A 15 -7.11 -0.26 24.21
C ASN A 15 -6.49 -0.95 22.99
N PRO A 16 -7.26 -1.75 22.23
CA PRO A 16 -6.76 -2.34 20.99
C PRO A 16 -6.33 -1.21 20.04
N LEU A 17 -5.08 -1.27 19.62
CA LEU A 17 -4.60 -0.44 18.51
C LEU A 17 -5.36 -0.91 17.27
N ASP A 18 -5.83 0.04 16.46
CA ASP A 18 -6.54 -0.25 15.23
C ASP A 18 -5.70 -1.30 14.44
N PRO A 19 -6.24 -2.50 14.16
CA PRO A 19 -5.46 -3.60 13.60
C PRO A 19 -4.92 -3.29 12.20
N GLY A 20 -5.26 -2.12 11.65
CA GLY A 20 -4.97 -1.73 10.29
C GLY A 20 -6.05 -2.22 9.33
N PHE A 21 -5.85 -1.93 8.06
CA PHE A 21 -6.73 -2.40 6.99
C PHE A 21 -5.93 -2.60 5.72
N CYS A 22 -6.47 -3.35 4.78
CA CYS A 22 -5.91 -3.51 3.46
C CYS A 22 -6.81 -2.88 2.42
N VAL A 23 -6.20 -2.29 1.39
CA VAL A 23 -6.90 -1.75 0.24
C VAL A 23 -6.37 -2.45 -1.00
N GLU A 24 -7.28 -2.98 -1.79
CA GLU A 24 -6.95 -3.58 -3.07
C GLU A 24 -7.05 -2.54 -4.18
N PHE A 25 -6.06 -2.53 -5.05
CA PHE A 25 -6.00 -1.65 -6.21
C PHE A 25 -5.70 -2.46 -7.48
N THR A 26 -6.19 -1.97 -8.61
CA THR A 26 -5.79 -2.44 -9.94
C THR A 26 -4.96 -1.36 -10.62
N PHE A 27 -3.76 -1.70 -11.10
CA PHE A 27 -2.94 -0.80 -11.90
C PHE A 27 -3.66 -0.46 -13.21
N GLN A 28 -3.75 0.83 -13.51
CA GLN A 28 -4.39 1.36 -14.71
C GLN A 28 -3.34 1.91 -15.68
N SER A 29 -2.31 2.57 -15.16
CA SER A 29 -1.20 3.04 -16.00
C SER A 29 0.12 3.05 -15.23
N ARG A 30 1.23 3.08 -15.98
CA ARG A 30 2.58 3.28 -15.46
C ARG A 30 3.44 4.07 -16.45
N THR A 31 4.42 4.81 -15.95
CA THR A 31 5.42 5.44 -16.79
C THR A 31 6.41 4.40 -17.36
N PRO A 32 7.00 4.64 -18.54
CA PRO A 32 8.01 3.74 -19.12
C PRO A 32 9.25 3.55 -18.24
N HIS A 33 9.56 4.54 -17.41
CA HIS A 33 10.70 4.51 -16.47
C HIS A 33 10.61 3.41 -15.41
N CYS A 34 9.43 2.83 -15.18
CA CYS A 34 9.29 1.66 -14.32
C CYS A 34 10.04 0.42 -14.85
N SER A 35 10.24 0.31 -16.18
CA SER A 35 10.89 -0.84 -16.82
C SER A 35 12.42 -0.77 -16.85
N VAL A 36 12.97 0.43 -16.65
CA VAL A 36 14.40 0.72 -16.80
C VAL A 36 15.20 0.36 -15.53
N GLN A 37 14.53 0.26 -14.37
CA GLN A 37 15.21 0.11 -13.10
C GLN A 37 15.68 -1.32 -12.85
N ASN A 38 16.95 -1.48 -12.44
CA ASN A 38 17.60 -2.78 -12.28
C ASN A 38 18.15 -3.04 -10.86
N ARG A 39 17.66 -2.30 -9.85
CA ARG A 39 18.07 -2.52 -8.45
C ARG A 39 17.22 -3.63 -7.80
N PRO A 40 17.78 -4.50 -6.95
CA PRO A 40 17.06 -5.60 -6.32
C PRO A 40 15.73 -5.19 -5.67
N HIS A 41 15.72 -4.12 -4.88
CA HIS A 41 14.53 -3.60 -4.19
C HIS A 41 13.50 -2.90 -5.10
N THR A 42 13.79 -2.76 -6.40
CA THR A 42 12.93 -2.10 -7.40
C THR A 42 12.47 -3.03 -8.52
N HIS A 43 12.82 -4.32 -8.47
CA HIS A 43 12.40 -5.30 -9.49
C HIS A 43 10.88 -5.35 -9.66
N TRP A 44 10.13 -5.04 -8.60
CA TRP A 44 8.67 -4.98 -8.65
C TRP A 44 8.13 -4.00 -9.68
N MET A 45 8.84 -2.91 -9.96
CA MET A 45 8.43 -1.89 -10.93
C MET A 45 8.38 -2.45 -12.37
N ARG A 46 9.15 -3.51 -12.66
CA ARG A 46 9.24 -4.08 -14.01
C ARG A 46 8.03 -4.96 -14.34
N TYR A 47 7.54 -5.72 -13.38
CA TYR A 47 6.46 -6.69 -13.62
C TYR A 47 5.06 -6.11 -13.44
N ILE A 48 4.91 -4.95 -12.78
CA ILE A 48 3.60 -4.30 -12.70
C ILE A 48 3.15 -3.87 -14.09
N THR A 49 1.95 -4.28 -14.49
CA THR A 49 1.34 -3.90 -15.77
C THR A 49 -0.05 -3.37 -15.54
N GLU A 50 -0.65 -2.76 -16.57
CA GLU A 50 -2.09 -2.49 -16.55
C GLU A 50 -2.88 -3.79 -16.27
N GLY A 51 -3.95 -3.68 -15.48
CA GLY A 51 -4.75 -4.81 -15.00
C GLY A 51 -4.16 -5.57 -13.81
N TYR A 52 -2.92 -5.26 -13.39
CA TYR A 52 -2.27 -5.95 -12.29
C TYR A 52 -2.92 -5.57 -10.95
N LYS A 53 -3.32 -6.57 -10.16
CA LYS A 53 -3.96 -6.36 -8.86
C LYS A 53 -2.95 -6.41 -7.74
N VAL A 54 -3.05 -5.45 -6.82
CA VAL A 54 -2.18 -5.37 -5.66
C VAL A 54 -2.98 -5.10 -4.40
N CYS A 55 -2.45 -5.60 -3.29
CA CYS A 55 -3.04 -5.43 -1.97
C CYS A 55 -2.08 -4.57 -1.15
N VAL A 56 -2.56 -3.41 -0.69
CA VAL A 56 -1.75 -2.44 0.05
C VAL A 56 -2.21 -2.41 1.49
N ALA A 57 -1.33 -2.81 2.40
CA ALA A 57 -1.59 -2.78 3.83
C ALA A 57 -1.38 -1.38 4.42
N CYS A 58 -2.35 -0.94 5.19
CA CYS A 58 -2.31 0.24 6.03
C CYS A 58 -2.13 -0.22 7.49
N GLU A 59 -0.90 -0.10 7.99
CA GLU A 59 -0.53 -0.52 9.34
C GLU A 59 -0.36 0.69 10.28
N PRO A 60 -0.44 0.51 11.62
CA PRO A 60 -0.40 1.60 12.60
C PRO A 60 0.73 2.64 12.44
N PRO A 61 1.96 2.32 11.98
CA PRO A 61 2.98 3.36 11.76
C PRO A 61 2.64 4.35 10.64
N ALA A 62 1.84 3.93 9.65
CA ALA A 62 1.41 4.75 8.51
C ALA A 62 0.01 5.33 8.71
N MET A 63 -0.71 4.88 9.74
CA MET A 63 -2.03 5.39 10.10
C MET A 63 -1.90 6.74 10.80
N LYS A 64 -2.73 7.70 10.39
CA LYS A 64 -2.90 8.93 11.15
C LYS A 64 -3.68 8.65 12.42
N ASN A 65 -3.13 9.08 13.56
CA ASN A 65 -3.66 8.84 14.91
C ASN A 65 -5.10 9.34 15.13
N ASP A 66 -5.52 10.35 14.37
CA ASP A 66 -6.81 11.03 14.50
C ASP A 66 -7.94 10.33 13.73
N THR A 67 -7.61 9.66 12.63
CA THR A 67 -8.58 9.16 11.65
C THR A 67 -8.49 7.67 11.41
N GLY A 68 -7.41 7.02 11.83
CA GLY A 68 -7.13 5.62 11.52
C GLY A 68 -6.99 5.38 10.01
N ARG A 69 -6.41 6.33 9.28
CA ARG A 69 -6.28 6.29 7.81
C ARG A 69 -4.84 6.37 7.38
N CYS A 70 -4.49 5.69 6.30
CA CYS A 70 -3.22 5.91 5.61
C CYS A 70 -3.38 6.96 4.53
N GLN A 71 -2.31 7.72 4.31
CA GLN A 71 -2.26 8.64 3.18
C GLN A 71 -2.35 7.85 1.87
N GLY A 72 -3.32 8.19 1.03
CA GLY A 72 -3.55 7.50 -0.25
C GLY A 72 -4.48 6.28 -0.17
N ASP A 73 -5.17 6.06 0.94
CA ASP A 73 -6.22 5.03 1.08
C ASP A 73 -7.46 5.25 0.19
N GLY A 74 -7.53 6.43 -0.45
CA GLY A 74 -8.53 6.75 -1.48
C GLY A 74 -9.95 6.73 -0.94
N LEU A 75 -10.14 7.07 0.34
CA LEU A 75 -11.45 7.01 1.00
C LEU A 75 -12.28 8.30 0.87
N GLN A 76 -11.67 9.42 0.49
CA GLN A 76 -12.42 10.66 0.19
C GLN A 76 -13.21 10.56 -1.13
N ASP A 77 -12.92 9.57 -1.95
CA ASP A 77 -13.54 9.32 -3.23
C ASP A 77 -14.30 7.98 -3.19
N ASP A 78 -15.60 8.03 -2.88
CA ASP A 78 -16.52 6.89 -2.92
C ASP A 78 -16.82 6.38 -4.34
N LYS A 79 -16.27 7.05 -5.35
CA LYS A 79 -16.40 6.67 -6.75
C LYS A 79 -15.15 5.93 -7.20
N GLU A 80 -15.27 5.19 -8.29
CA GLU A 80 -14.19 4.51 -9.01
C GLU A 80 -13.09 5.49 -9.49
N VAL A 81 -12.37 6.12 -8.56
CA VAL A 81 -11.43 7.19 -8.86
C VAL A 81 -10.07 6.59 -9.19
N LEU A 82 -9.54 7.09 -10.31
CA LEU A 82 -8.15 6.90 -10.72
C LEU A 82 -7.26 7.69 -9.76
N LEU A 83 -6.58 6.96 -8.88
CA LEU A 83 -5.65 7.53 -7.92
C LEU A 83 -4.24 7.47 -8.50
N HIS A 84 -3.46 8.52 -8.25
CA HIS A 84 -2.07 8.57 -8.66
C HIS A 84 -1.20 7.89 -7.61
N TRP A 85 -0.23 7.11 -8.07
CA TRP A 85 0.77 6.48 -7.23
C TRP A 85 2.17 6.82 -7.73
N GLN A 86 3.12 6.79 -6.81
CA GLN A 86 4.53 6.99 -7.11
C GLN A 86 5.35 5.95 -6.35
N ALA A 87 6.32 5.35 -7.05
CA ALA A 87 7.20 4.36 -6.46
C ALA A 87 8.17 4.98 -5.45
N VAL A 88 8.30 4.32 -4.31
CA VAL A 88 9.34 4.65 -3.33
C VAL A 88 10.71 4.25 -3.88
N GLY A 89 11.67 5.19 -3.83
CA GLY A 89 13.02 4.99 -4.37
C GLY A 89 13.17 5.25 -5.87
N ASN A 90 12.09 5.53 -6.61
CA ASN A 90 12.15 5.96 -8.00
C ASN A 90 11.01 6.93 -8.35
N HIS A 91 11.23 8.23 -8.16
CA HIS A 91 10.25 9.27 -8.46
C HIS A 91 9.81 9.31 -9.94
N ARG A 92 10.59 8.73 -10.86
CA ARG A 92 10.22 8.66 -12.29
C ARG A 92 9.29 7.50 -12.61
N CYS A 93 9.17 6.52 -11.72
CA CYS A 93 8.18 5.44 -11.83
C CYS A 93 6.92 5.83 -11.06
N SER A 94 5.88 6.16 -11.81
CA SER A 94 4.59 6.58 -11.29
C SER A 94 3.50 6.13 -12.25
N GLY A 95 2.25 6.33 -11.87
CA GLY A 95 1.13 6.01 -12.73
C GLY A 95 -0.19 6.19 -12.01
N THR A 96 -1.20 5.51 -12.52
CA THR A 96 -2.52 5.49 -11.91
C THR A 96 -2.95 4.07 -11.57
N TRP A 97 -3.75 3.96 -10.53
CA TRP A 97 -4.41 2.74 -10.11
C TRP A 97 -5.85 3.05 -9.71
N LYS A 98 -6.70 2.04 -9.72
CA LYS A 98 -8.11 2.16 -9.35
C LYS A 98 -8.34 1.33 -8.11
N LYS A 99 -8.98 1.92 -7.11
CA LYS A 99 -9.39 1.22 -5.89
C LYS A 99 -10.46 0.19 -6.22
N ILE A 100 -10.29 -1.02 -5.71
CA ILE A 100 -11.25 -2.12 -5.83
C ILE A 100 -12.10 -2.18 -4.57
N GLN A 101 -11.46 -2.40 -3.42
CA GLN A 101 -12.14 -2.56 -2.14
C GLN A 101 -11.21 -2.30 -0.97
N LYS A 102 -11.79 -2.01 0.20
CA LYS A 102 -11.09 -1.91 1.49
C LYS A 102 -11.62 -3.00 2.42
N THR A 103 -10.72 -3.74 3.06
CA THR A 103 -11.04 -4.81 4.00
C THR A 103 -10.25 -4.64 5.29
N GLN A 104 -10.87 -4.93 6.44
CA GLN A 104 -10.16 -4.98 7.73
C GLN A 104 -9.29 -6.25 7.86
N ARG A 105 -9.59 -7.30 7.09
CA ARG A 105 -8.86 -8.56 7.12
C ARG A 105 -7.91 -8.63 5.92
N CYS A 106 -6.63 -8.43 6.20
CA CYS A 106 -5.56 -8.46 5.21
C CYS A 106 -5.21 -9.89 4.80
N ASP A 107 -5.83 -10.40 3.73
CA ASP A 107 -5.41 -11.65 3.06
C ASP A 107 -4.64 -11.33 1.77
N CYS A 108 -3.64 -10.45 1.87
CA CYS A 108 -2.80 -10.08 0.73
C CYS A 108 -1.90 -11.25 0.32
N PRO A 109 -1.89 -11.68 -0.96
CA PRO A 109 -0.92 -12.66 -1.43
C PRO A 109 0.51 -12.09 -1.31
N PRO A 110 1.49 -12.87 -0.84
CA PRO A 110 2.84 -12.39 -0.51
C PRO A 110 3.63 -11.86 -1.71
N GLN A 111 3.19 -12.19 -2.93
CA GLN A 111 3.83 -11.75 -4.18
C GLN A 111 3.34 -10.38 -4.64
N HIS A 112 2.20 -9.89 -4.11
CA HIS A 112 1.52 -8.66 -4.54
C HIS A 112 1.15 -7.74 -3.37
N SER A 113 1.83 -7.93 -2.22
CA SER A 113 1.63 -7.14 -1.01
C SER A 113 2.53 -5.91 -1.01
N PHE A 114 1.92 -4.74 -0.92
CA PHE A 114 2.58 -3.44 -0.72
C PHE A 114 2.17 -2.86 0.63
N VAL A 115 2.88 -1.86 1.12
CA VAL A 115 2.58 -1.19 2.39
C VAL A 115 2.55 0.31 2.14
N PHE A 116 1.58 1.02 2.72
CA PHE A 116 1.58 2.48 2.75
C PHE A 116 2.72 2.97 3.66
N ILE A 117 3.46 3.98 3.21
CA ILE A 117 4.56 4.62 3.96
C ILE A 117 4.18 6.06 4.26
#